data_AF-A0AAT9RMQ7-F1
#
_entry.id   AF-A0AAT9RMQ7-F1
#
_cell.length_a   1.000
_cell.length_b   1.000
_cell.length_c   1.000
_cell.angle_alpha   90.00
_cell.angle_beta   90.00
_cell.angle_gamma   90.00
#
_symmetry.space_group_name_H-M   'P 1'
#
loop_
_entity.id
_entity.type
_entity.pdbx_description
1 polymer ?
#
loop_
_entity_poly.entity_id
_entity_poly.type
_entity_poly.pdbx_seq_one_letter_code
_entity_poly.pdbx_strand_id
1 'polypeptide(L)'
;MSYARTPLKGAARARKDPSDVALEQFHAQLCSDIMQLTDHDGEESPGFLDLSMDPGDDWESRLKQALATCRVFVPIYNSRYFKREWCGREWDAFARRQEEQLRTRPYTGNAIVPVLWVGHQHLTLPPTAARVQYAHPDLGKDYLQSGLYGLKQAGRHLKYRSSVWTLAQMIVKVAQQTSLEPCDVELFKDLRNVFEGE
;
A
#
# COMPACT_ATOMS: atom_id res chain seq x y z
N MET A 1 4.08 1.63 1.03
CA MET A 1 3.21 1.17 -0.07
C MET A 1 3.71 -0.18 -0.56
N SER A 2 2.81 -1.16 -0.64
CA SER A 2 3.09 -2.54 -1.06
C SER A 2 2.35 -2.81 -2.37
N TYR A 3 3.06 -3.29 -3.40
CA TYR A 3 2.50 -3.49 -4.74
C TYR A 3 3.11 -4.70 -5.44
N ALA A 4 2.25 -5.46 -6.13
CA ALA A 4 2.69 -6.53 -7.02
C ALA A 4 2.89 -6.03 -8.46
N ARG A 5 4.16 -6.03 -8.89
CA ARG A 5 4.60 -5.61 -10.24
C ARG A 5 4.17 -6.50 -11.38
N THR A 6 4.09 -5.91 -12.57
CA THR A 6 3.80 -6.66 -13.80
C THR A 6 5.03 -7.50 -14.16
N PRO A 7 4.90 -8.83 -14.35
CA PRO A 7 6.04 -9.63 -14.81
C PRO A 7 6.47 -9.18 -16.21
N LEU A 8 7.75 -8.84 -16.38
CA LEU A 8 8.33 -8.55 -17.70
C LEU A 8 8.45 -9.86 -18.50
N LYS A 9 7.89 -9.92 -19.71
CA LYS A 9 8.03 -11.06 -20.63
C LYS A 9 9.16 -10.81 -21.66
N GLY A 10 10.07 -11.77 -21.82
CA GLY A 10 11.03 -11.82 -22.94
C GLY A 10 12.03 -10.64 -23.02
N ALA A 11 12.47 -10.30 -24.24
CA ALA A 11 13.46 -9.23 -24.51
C ALA A 11 13.02 -7.80 -24.07
N ALA A 12 11.84 -7.66 -23.48
CA ALA A 12 11.31 -6.42 -22.90
C ALA A 12 11.84 -6.12 -21.47
N ARG A 13 12.80 -6.89 -20.94
CA ARG A 13 13.44 -6.63 -19.64
C ARG A 13 13.97 -5.19 -19.46
N ALA A 14 14.20 -4.46 -20.56
CA ALA A 14 14.68 -3.07 -20.53
C ALA A 14 13.59 -2.00 -20.40
N ARG A 15 12.30 -2.30 -20.59
CA ARG A 15 11.21 -1.30 -20.50
C ARG A 15 10.28 -1.61 -19.32
N LYS A 16 10.08 -0.64 -18.43
CA LYS A 16 9.09 -0.72 -17.34
C LYS A 16 7.68 -0.84 -17.92
N ASP A 17 6.85 -1.66 -17.27
CA ASP A 17 5.43 -1.79 -17.63
C ASP A 17 4.69 -0.45 -17.37
N PRO A 18 3.74 -0.04 -18.24
CA PRO A 18 3.00 1.20 -18.05
C PRO A 18 2.26 1.29 -16.70
N SER A 19 1.82 0.16 -16.14
CA SER A 19 1.20 0.11 -14.81
C SER A 19 2.20 0.44 -13.71
N ASP A 20 3.44 -0.08 -13.82
CA ASP A 20 4.51 0.19 -12.86
C ASP A 20 4.94 1.66 -12.92
N VAL A 21 5.07 2.23 -14.13
CA VAL A 21 5.34 3.67 -14.33
C VAL A 21 4.20 4.52 -13.74
N ALA A 22 2.95 4.12 -13.96
CA ALA A 22 1.81 4.82 -13.42
C ALA A 22 1.77 4.77 -11.88
N LEU A 23 2.22 3.67 -11.28
CA LEU A 23 2.33 3.52 -9.83
C LEU A 23 3.41 4.42 -9.24
N GLU A 24 4.58 4.50 -9.86
CA GLU A 24 5.65 5.41 -9.41
C GLU A 24 5.16 6.87 -9.42
N GLN A 25 4.42 7.26 -10.46
CA GLN A 25 3.79 8.59 -10.54
C GLN A 25 2.69 8.79 -9.48
N PHE A 26 1.90 7.75 -9.20
CA PHE A 26 0.91 7.78 -8.13
C PHE A 26 1.58 7.97 -6.76
N HIS A 27 2.63 7.22 -6.46
CA HIS A 27 3.38 7.34 -5.21
C HIS A 27 3.97 8.73 -5.03
N ALA A 28 4.59 9.29 -6.08
CA ALA A 28 5.14 10.64 -6.05
C ALA A 28 4.04 11.69 -5.78
N GLN A 29 2.90 11.62 -6.47
CA GLN A 29 1.78 12.52 -6.24
C GLN A 29 1.22 12.37 -4.82
N LEU A 30 1.04 11.14 -4.34
CA LEU A 30 0.52 10.88 -3.00
C LEU A 30 1.44 11.43 -1.92
N CYS A 31 2.76 11.24 -2.05
CA CYS A 31 3.74 11.82 -1.12
C CYS A 31 3.66 13.35 -1.14
N SER A 32 3.59 13.96 -2.34
CA SER A 32 3.42 15.40 -2.48
C SER A 32 2.15 15.90 -1.78
N ASP A 33 1.03 15.21 -1.94
CA ASP A 33 -0.23 15.59 -1.30
C ASP A 33 -0.16 15.44 0.23
N ILE A 34 0.48 14.38 0.74
CA ILE A 34 0.70 14.18 2.18
C ILE A 34 1.57 15.29 2.76
N MET A 35 2.64 15.72 2.06
CA MET A 35 3.46 16.86 2.48
C MET A 35 2.65 18.15 2.63
N GLN A 36 1.64 18.37 1.77
CA GLN A 36 0.77 19.55 1.89
C GLN A 36 -0.23 19.46 3.06
N LEU A 37 -0.47 18.27 3.59
CA LEU A 37 -1.45 17.99 4.64
C LEU A 37 -0.80 17.79 6.02
N THR A 38 0.53 17.85 6.10
CA THR A 38 1.30 17.57 7.32
C THR A 38 2.40 18.61 7.52
N ASP A 39 3.00 18.62 8.70
CA ASP A 39 4.15 19.43 9.10
C ASP A 39 5.50 18.70 8.91
N HIS A 40 5.51 17.66 8.06
CA HIS A 40 6.71 16.87 7.76
C HIS A 40 7.82 17.77 7.20
N ASP A 41 9.02 17.66 7.76
CA ASP A 41 10.17 18.54 7.47
C ASP A 41 10.75 18.40 6.06
N GLY A 42 10.46 17.28 5.40
CA GLY A 42 10.92 16.96 4.06
C GLY A 42 12.37 16.48 3.99
N GLU A 43 13.03 16.21 5.12
CA GLU A 43 14.37 15.61 5.14
C GLU A 43 14.33 14.18 4.57
N GLU A 44 13.25 13.45 4.89
CA GLU A 44 12.94 12.15 4.30
C GLU A 44 11.61 12.15 3.54
N SER A 45 11.46 11.22 2.59
CA SER A 45 10.17 11.02 1.90
C SER A 45 9.10 10.55 2.91
N PRO A 46 7.87 11.11 2.90
CA PRO A 46 6.79 10.67 3.80
C PRO A 46 6.24 9.27 3.44
N GLY A 47 6.71 8.70 2.33
CA GLY A 47 6.31 7.38 1.85
C GLY A 47 7.51 6.54 1.41
N PHE A 48 7.42 5.25 1.71
CA PHE A 48 8.27 4.20 1.14
C PHE A 48 7.44 3.38 0.14
N LEU A 49 7.96 3.16 -1.06
CA LEU A 49 7.41 2.23 -2.05
C LEU A 49 8.46 1.17 -2.35
N ASP A 50 8.07 -0.10 -2.19
CA ASP A 50 8.89 -1.19 -2.67
C ASP A 50 8.95 -1.19 -4.21
N LEU A 51 10.14 -0.91 -4.74
CA LEU A 51 10.44 -0.82 -6.16
C LEU A 51 11.42 -1.91 -6.64
N SER A 52 11.68 -2.97 -5.88
CA SER A 52 12.75 -3.93 -6.21
C SER A 52 12.20 -5.25 -6.78
N MET A 53 12.94 -5.85 -7.72
CA MET A 53 12.79 -7.27 -8.09
C MET A 53 14.01 -8.10 -7.66
N ASP A 54 15.09 -7.47 -7.19
CA ASP A 54 16.35 -8.14 -6.85
C ASP A 54 16.48 -8.35 -5.33
N PRO A 55 16.54 -9.61 -4.88
CA PRO A 55 16.78 -9.92 -3.48
C PRO A 55 18.27 -9.74 -3.14
N GLY A 56 18.55 -8.86 -2.17
CA GLY A 56 19.82 -8.79 -1.46
C GLY A 56 19.58 -8.47 0.02
N ASP A 57 20.53 -8.79 0.89
CA ASP A 57 20.38 -8.68 2.35
C ASP A 57 20.07 -7.25 2.83
N ASP A 58 20.67 -6.24 2.18
CA ASP A 58 20.42 -4.82 2.49
C ASP A 58 18.97 -4.41 2.15
N TRP A 59 18.41 -4.98 1.07
CA TRP A 59 17.04 -4.71 0.65
C TRP A 59 16.02 -5.23 1.68
N GLU A 60 16.16 -6.48 2.10
CA GLU A 60 15.24 -7.09 3.05
C GLU A 60 15.28 -6.32 4.39
N SER A 61 16.47 -5.88 4.78
CA SER A 61 16.68 -5.05 5.98
C SER A 61 15.98 -3.70 5.87
N ARG A 62 16.07 -3.02 4.72
CA ARG A 62 15.37 -1.74 4.47
C ARG A 62 13.86 -1.89 4.46
N LEU A 63 13.32 -2.96 3.86
CA LEU A 63 11.89 -3.20 3.90
C LEU A 63 11.40 -3.50 5.31
N LYS A 64 12.10 -4.38 6.04
CA LYS A 64 11.79 -4.65 7.45
C LYS A 64 11.81 -3.37 8.27
N GLN A 65 12.80 -2.51 8.07
CA GLN A 65 12.86 -1.22 8.74
C GLN A 65 11.67 -0.32 8.36
N ALA A 66 11.30 -0.25 7.07
CA ALA A 66 10.15 0.52 6.63
C ALA A 66 8.83 -0.02 7.24
N LEU A 67 8.65 -1.33 7.33
CA LEU A 67 7.49 -1.96 7.98
C LEU A 67 7.49 -1.73 9.51
N ALA A 68 8.68 -1.72 10.12
CA ALA A 68 8.86 -1.46 11.54
C ALA A 68 8.56 -0.02 11.93
N THR A 69 8.74 0.95 11.03
CA THR A 69 8.60 2.39 11.36
C THR A 69 7.37 3.05 10.73
N CYS A 70 6.87 2.58 9.58
CA CYS A 70 5.79 3.28 8.87
C CYS A 70 4.51 3.38 9.72
N ARG A 71 3.80 4.51 9.62
CA ARG A 71 2.57 4.74 10.40
C ARG A 71 1.32 4.14 9.75
N VAL A 72 1.35 3.99 8.43
CA VAL A 72 0.23 3.48 7.63
C VAL A 72 0.76 2.53 6.56
N PHE A 73 0.16 1.34 6.49
CA PHE A 73 0.41 0.39 5.41
C PHE A 73 -0.58 0.60 4.29
N VAL A 74 -0.08 0.78 3.07
CA VAL A 74 -0.90 1.10 1.89
C VAL A 74 -0.73 -0.02 0.86
N PRO A 75 -1.57 -1.08 0.92
CA PRO A 75 -1.56 -2.16 -0.06
C PRO A 75 -2.29 -1.73 -1.33
N ILE A 76 -1.69 -2.02 -2.48
CA ILE A 76 -2.23 -1.64 -3.78
C ILE A 76 -2.94 -2.83 -4.41
N TYR A 77 -4.27 -2.81 -4.35
CA TYR A 77 -5.13 -3.92 -4.76
C TYR A 77 -5.19 -4.04 -6.28
N ASN A 78 -4.63 -5.14 -6.76
CA ASN A 78 -4.81 -5.66 -8.09
C ASN A 78 -4.90 -7.19 -8.03
N SER A 79 -5.27 -7.85 -9.12
CA SER A 79 -5.50 -9.31 -9.12
C SER A 79 -4.27 -10.15 -8.78
N ARG A 80 -3.05 -9.57 -8.86
CA ARG A 80 -1.80 -10.27 -8.56
C ARG A 80 -1.27 -9.99 -7.16
N TYR A 81 -1.71 -8.93 -6.50
CA TYR A 81 -1.31 -8.55 -5.14
C TYR A 81 -1.48 -9.74 -4.18
N PHE A 82 -2.67 -10.33 -4.20
CA PHE A 82 -3.03 -11.46 -3.35
C PHE A 82 -2.41 -12.82 -3.78
N LYS A 83 -1.66 -12.84 -4.88
CA LYS A 83 -0.97 -14.04 -5.38
C LYS A 83 0.55 -13.99 -5.18
N ARG A 84 1.08 -12.85 -4.74
CA ARG A 84 2.51 -12.68 -4.49
C ARG A 84 2.80 -12.97 -3.04
N GLU A 85 3.66 -13.97 -2.82
CA GLU A 85 4.10 -14.39 -1.49
C GLU A 85 4.62 -13.22 -0.65
N TRP A 86 5.44 -12.37 -1.27
CA TRP A 86 6.01 -11.22 -0.59
C TRP A 86 4.96 -10.23 -0.08
N CYS A 87 3.91 -9.96 -0.86
CA CYS A 87 2.83 -9.08 -0.43
C CYS A 87 2.09 -9.64 0.80
N GLY A 88 1.95 -10.97 0.89
CA GLY A 88 1.41 -11.61 2.08
C GLY A 88 2.34 -11.50 3.29
N ARG A 89 3.65 -11.62 3.10
CA ARG A 89 4.63 -11.44 4.18
C ARG A 89 4.66 -10.00 4.71
N GLU A 90 4.60 -9.01 3.83
CA GLU A 90 4.49 -7.60 4.20
C GLU A 90 3.22 -7.33 5.01
N TRP A 91 2.10 -7.92 4.59
CA TRP A 91 0.84 -7.83 5.31
C TRP A 91 0.93 -8.46 6.70
N ASP A 92 1.51 -9.66 6.80
CA ASP A 92 1.74 -10.36 8.07
C ASP A 92 2.56 -9.50 9.04
N ALA A 93 3.66 -8.92 8.57
CA ALA A 93 4.52 -8.06 9.36
C ALA A 93 3.75 -6.89 9.98
N PHE A 94 2.96 -6.19 9.15
CA PHE A 94 2.21 -5.04 9.60
C PHE A 94 1.02 -5.42 10.50
N ALA A 95 0.36 -6.55 10.21
CA ALA A 95 -0.71 -7.08 11.07
C ALA A 95 -0.19 -7.44 12.47
N ARG A 96 0.95 -8.15 12.57
CA ARG A 96 1.59 -8.48 13.85
C ARG A 96 1.97 -7.25 14.66
N ARG A 97 2.50 -6.21 14.00
CA ARG A 97 2.83 -4.94 14.67
C ARG A 97 1.59 -4.26 15.26
N GLN A 98 0.48 -4.27 14.52
CA GLN A 98 -0.80 -3.76 15.02
C GLN A 98 -1.31 -4.56 16.23
N GLU A 99 -1.23 -5.90 16.17
CA GLU A 99 -1.61 -6.78 17.27
C GLU A 99 -0.76 -6.56 18.54
N GLU A 100 0.56 -6.43 18.40
CA GLU A 100 1.45 -6.19 19.54
C GLU A 100 1.18 -4.82 20.18
N GLN A 101 0.91 -3.80 19.38
CA GLN A 101 0.50 -2.51 19.91
C GLN A 101 -0.86 -2.61 20.63
N LEU A 102 -1.87 -3.27 20.06
CA LEU A 102 -3.18 -3.44 20.72
C LEU A 102 -3.07 -4.11 22.09
N ARG A 103 -2.07 -4.99 22.27
CA ARG A 103 -1.79 -5.68 23.53
C ARG A 103 -1.28 -4.74 24.63
N THR A 104 -0.62 -3.65 24.26
CA THR A 104 -0.02 -2.67 25.19
C THR A 104 -0.81 -1.36 25.28
N ARG A 105 -1.50 -0.98 24.21
CA ARG A 105 -2.27 0.26 24.09
C ARG A 105 -3.50 0.02 23.19
N PRO A 106 -4.72 0.13 23.74
CA PRO A 106 -5.92 0.12 22.93
C PRO A 106 -5.92 1.33 21.97
N TYR A 107 -6.12 1.07 20.68
CA TYR A 107 -6.44 2.09 19.70
C TYR A 107 -7.61 1.60 18.84
N THR A 108 -8.40 2.54 18.32
CA THR A 108 -9.56 2.24 17.50
C THR A 108 -9.20 2.45 16.03
N GLY A 109 -8.99 1.35 15.29
CA GLY A 109 -8.84 1.41 13.84
C GLY A 109 -7.93 0.34 13.25
N ASN A 110 -7.83 0.34 11.92
CA ASN A 110 -6.87 -0.44 11.16
C ASN A 110 -5.93 0.54 10.46
N ALA A 111 -4.63 0.44 10.72
CA ALA A 111 -3.59 1.26 10.09
C ALA A 111 -3.26 0.83 8.65
N ILE A 112 -4.13 0.01 8.05
CA ILE A 112 -4.07 -0.42 6.65
C ILE A 112 -5.08 0.39 5.83
N VAL A 113 -4.60 1.09 4.80
CA VAL A 113 -5.41 1.86 3.85
C VAL A 113 -5.26 1.29 2.45
N PRO A 114 -6.17 0.41 1.99
CA PRO A 114 -6.08 -0.17 0.66
C PRO A 114 -6.38 0.83 -0.45
N VAL A 115 -5.61 0.73 -1.54
CA VAL A 115 -5.85 1.49 -2.77
C VAL A 115 -6.27 0.53 -3.88
N LEU A 116 -7.44 0.76 -4.46
CA LEU A 116 -7.90 0.03 -5.65
C LEU A 116 -7.12 0.50 -6.87
N TRP A 117 -6.22 -0.34 -7.36
CA TRP A 117 -5.51 -0.06 -8.62
C TRP A 117 -6.41 -0.34 -9.82
N VAL A 118 -7.16 -1.44 -9.75
CA VAL A 118 -8.20 -1.84 -10.71
C VAL A 118 -9.55 -1.89 -10.01
N GLY A 119 -10.62 -1.87 -10.80
CA GLY A 119 -11.99 -1.98 -10.27
C GLY A 119 -12.22 -3.24 -9.43
N HIS A 120 -13.11 -3.13 -8.44
CA HIS A 120 -13.38 -4.21 -7.49
C HIS A 120 -13.85 -5.51 -8.16
N GLN A 121 -14.49 -5.42 -9.33
CA GLN A 121 -14.94 -6.58 -10.12
C GLN A 121 -13.78 -7.46 -10.64
N HIS A 122 -12.55 -6.94 -10.63
CA HIS A 122 -11.35 -7.68 -11.06
C HIS A 122 -10.56 -8.27 -9.87
N LEU A 123 -11.08 -8.12 -8.65
CA LEU A 123 -10.42 -8.59 -7.45
C LEU A 123 -11.11 -9.85 -6.91
N THR A 124 -10.29 -10.83 -6.53
CA THR A 124 -10.69 -11.94 -5.68
C THR A 124 -9.97 -11.74 -4.36
N LEU A 125 -10.70 -11.32 -3.33
CA LEU A 125 -10.10 -10.93 -2.06
C LEU A 125 -9.99 -12.14 -1.13
N PRO A 126 -8.79 -12.42 -0.58
CA PRO A 126 -8.66 -13.33 0.54
C PRO A 126 -9.48 -12.85 1.75
N PRO A 127 -9.95 -13.76 2.64
CA PRO A 127 -10.64 -13.41 3.88
C PRO A 127 -9.94 -12.33 4.71
N THR A 128 -8.61 -12.38 4.84
CA THR A 128 -7.82 -11.37 5.56
C THR A 128 -7.96 -9.98 4.96
N ALA A 129 -7.86 -9.86 3.63
CA ALA A 129 -8.00 -8.59 2.91
C ALA A 129 -9.46 -8.09 2.85
N ALA A 130 -10.43 -9.00 2.82
CA ALA A 130 -11.86 -8.68 2.76
C ALA A 130 -12.39 -8.01 4.04
N ARG A 131 -11.72 -8.22 5.18
CA ARG A 131 -12.04 -7.57 6.46
C ARG A 131 -11.61 -6.09 6.51
N VAL A 132 -10.77 -5.64 5.58
CA VAL A 132 -10.31 -4.25 5.52
C VAL A 132 -11.24 -3.44 4.61
N GLN A 133 -11.77 -2.34 5.14
CA GLN A 133 -12.60 -1.45 4.35
C GLN A 133 -11.76 -0.74 3.29
N TYR A 134 -12.05 -0.99 2.02
CA TYR A 134 -11.47 -0.30 0.87
C TYR A 134 -12.49 0.59 0.13
N ALA A 135 -13.79 0.39 0.42
CA ALA A 135 -14.87 1.16 -0.16
C ALA A 135 -15.17 2.38 0.72
N HIS A 136 -14.59 3.51 0.37
CA HIS A 136 -14.87 4.80 1.01
C HIS A 136 -15.86 5.63 0.18
N PRO A 137 -16.97 6.10 0.77
CA PRO A 137 -17.97 6.91 0.07
C PRO A 137 -17.37 8.13 -0.65
N ASP A 138 -16.37 8.78 -0.03
CA ASP A 138 -15.71 9.98 -0.55
C ASP A 138 -14.95 9.74 -1.87
N LEU A 139 -14.54 8.49 -2.14
CA LEU A 139 -13.89 8.13 -3.41
C LEU A 139 -14.90 7.98 -4.55
N GLY A 140 -16.16 7.67 -4.23
CA GLY A 140 -17.26 7.56 -5.18
C GLY A 140 -17.23 6.31 -6.07
N LYS A 141 -18.34 6.07 -6.77
CA LYS A 141 -18.58 4.86 -7.58
C LYS A 141 -17.55 4.65 -8.70
N ASP A 142 -17.16 5.73 -9.37
CA ASP A 142 -16.21 5.67 -10.49
C ASP A 142 -14.85 5.09 -10.06
N TYR A 143 -14.39 5.43 -8.85
CA TYR A 143 -13.17 4.88 -8.27
C TYR A 143 -13.33 3.39 -7.98
N LEU A 144 -14.46 2.98 -7.38
CA LEU A 144 -14.70 1.57 -7.07
C LEU A 144 -14.76 0.71 -8.34
N GLN A 145 -15.41 1.21 -9.39
CA GLN A 145 -15.59 0.48 -10.65
C GLN A 145 -14.34 0.46 -11.52
N SER A 146 -13.51 1.51 -11.49
CA SER A 146 -12.37 1.64 -12.41
C SER A 146 -11.02 1.36 -11.73
N GLY A 147 -10.90 1.63 -10.44
CA GLY A 147 -9.62 1.81 -9.76
C GLY A 147 -8.83 3.02 -10.29
N LEU A 148 -7.73 3.37 -9.64
CA LEU A 148 -6.89 4.50 -10.06
C LEU A 148 -6.30 4.30 -11.46
N TYR A 149 -5.84 3.10 -11.77
CA TYR A 149 -5.26 2.81 -13.08
C TYR A 149 -6.32 2.92 -14.18
N GLY A 150 -7.53 2.39 -13.97
CA GLY A 150 -8.63 2.52 -14.93
C GLY A 150 -9.03 3.97 -15.18
N LEU A 151 -9.13 4.80 -14.12
CA LEU A 151 -9.41 6.23 -14.26
C LEU A 151 -8.35 6.95 -15.09
N LYS A 152 -7.08 6.60 -14.88
CA LYS A 152 -5.94 7.16 -15.64
C LYS A 152 -6.00 6.75 -17.11
N GLN A 153 -6.22 5.47 -17.39
CA GLN A 153 -6.31 4.95 -18.76
C GLN A 153 -7.50 5.54 -19.53
N ALA A 154 -8.60 5.84 -18.85
CA ALA A 154 -9.78 6.48 -19.42
C ALA A 154 -9.63 8.01 -19.60
N GLY A 155 -8.46 8.59 -19.32
CA GLY A 155 -8.24 10.04 -19.41
C GLY A 155 -9.01 10.88 -18.39
N ARG A 156 -9.54 10.26 -17.32
CA ARG A 156 -10.36 10.93 -16.30
C ARG A 156 -9.48 11.61 -15.25
N HIS A 157 -8.59 12.49 -15.70
CA HIS A 157 -7.52 13.10 -14.89
C HIS A 157 -8.02 13.86 -13.65
N LEU A 158 -9.13 14.62 -13.78
CA LEU A 158 -9.72 15.34 -12.64
C LEU A 158 -10.23 14.38 -11.56
N LYS A 159 -10.86 13.27 -11.96
CA LYS A 159 -11.34 12.26 -11.01
C LYS A 159 -10.19 11.48 -10.39
N TYR A 160 -9.17 11.14 -11.18
CA TYR A 160 -7.94 10.54 -10.67
C TYR A 160 -7.29 11.42 -9.59
N ARG A 161 -7.03 12.71 -9.90
CA ARG A 161 -6.37 13.64 -8.98
C ARG A 161 -7.18 13.85 -7.70
N SER A 162 -8.49 14.04 -7.81
CA SER A 162 -9.35 14.17 -6.61
C SER A 162 -9.36 12.88 -5.78
N SER A 163 -9.38 11.70 -6.40
CA SER A 163 -9.25 10.43 -5.67
C SER A 163 -7.90 10.28 -4.96
N VAL A 164 -6.78 10.70 -5.56
CA VAL A 164 -5.46 10.68 -4.89
C VAL A 164 -5.43 11.65 -3.71
N TRP A 165 -5.98 12.85 -3.86
CA TRP A 165 -6.10 13.82 -2.76
C TRP A 165 -6.92 13.25 -1.60
N THR A 166 -8.08 12.65 -1.87
CA THR A 166 -8.90 12.00 -0.83
C THR A 166 -8.15 10.86 -0.15
N LEU A 167 -7.38 10.06 -0.90
CA LEU A 167 -6.52 9.01 -0.32
C LEU A 167 -5.45 9.61 0.61
N ALA A 168 -4.82 10.72 0.23
CA ALA A 168 -3.85 11.41 1.09
C ALA A 168 -4.49 11.86 2.41
N GLN A 169 -5.67 12.48 2.35
CA GLN A 169 -6.43 12.90 3.55
C GLN A 169 -6.78 11.71 4.45
N MET A 170 -7.18 10.57 3.86
CA MET A 170 -7.47 9.35 4.62
C MET A 170 -6.22 8.78 5.29
N ILE A 171 -5.09 8.74 4.58
CA ILE A 171 -3.81 8.25 5.13
C ILE A 171 -3.36 9.12 6.31
N VAL A 172 -3.40 10.45 6.16
CA VAL A 172 -3.04 11.38 7.25
C VAL A 172 -3.95 11.19 8.46
N LYS A 173 -5.26 11.09 8.23
CA LYS A 173 -6.23 10.83 9.30
C LYS A 173 -5.95 9.50 10.02
N VAL A 174 -5.71 8.42 9.28
CA VAL A 174 -5.39 7.11 9.88
C VAL A 174 -4.08 7.18 10.66
N ALA A 175 -3.04 7.82 10.10
CA ALA A 175 -1.75 7.97 10.78
C ALA A 175 -1.87 8.72 12.12
N GLN A 176 -2.72 9.75 12.18
CA GLN A 176 -2.99 10.52 13.40
C GLN A 176 -3.82 9.73 14.42
N GLN A 177 -4.79 8.93 13.96
CA GLN A 177 -5.70 8.18 14.83
C GLN A 177 -5.05 6.93 15.44
N THR A 178 -4.27 6.18 14.66
CA THR A 178 -3.67 4.91 15.13
C THR A 178 -2.39 5.14 15.90
N SER A 179 -1.60 6.17 15.54
CA SER A 179 -0.30 6.50 16.15
C SER A 179 0.54 5.25 16.42
N LEU A 180 0.73 4.43 15.38
CA LEU A 180 1.45 3.16 15.48
C LEU A 180 2.93 3.41 15.82
N GLU A 181 3.36 3.02 17.01
CA GLU A 181 4.73 3.15 17.49
C GLU A 181 5.66 2.22 16.70
N PRO A 182 6.93 2.60 16.47
CA PRO A 182 7.90 1.71 15.86
C PRO A 182 8.07 0.41 16.65
N CYS A 183 8.35 -0.70 15.95
CA CYS A 183 8.66 -1.99 16.60
C CYS A 183 10.06 -2.49 16.26
N ASP A 184 10.53 -3.49 17.00
CA ASP A 184 11.75 -4.21 16.66
C ASP A 184 11.54 -5.07 15.39
N VAL A 185 12.53 -5.08 14.49
CA VAL A 185 12.54 -5.90 13.28
C VAL A 185 12.58 -7.41 13.59
N GLU A 186 12.98 -7.80 14.80
CA GLU A 186 12.91 -9.18 15.28
C GLU A 186 11.48 -9.76 15.28
N LEU A 187 10.46 -8.89 15.30
CA LEU A 187 9.06 -9.30 15.12
C LEU A 187 8.81 -9.96 13.74
N PHE A 188 9.71 -9.73 12.78
CA PHE A 188 9.59 -10.13 11.38
C PHE A 188 10.48 -11.30 10.97
N LYS A 189 11.06 -12.04 11.92
CA LYS A 189 11.96 -13.17 11.61
C LYS A 189 11.26 -14.36 10.92
N ASP A 190 9.98 -14.59 11.23
CA ASP A 190 9.20 -15.74 10.75
C ASP A 190 7.91 -15.31 10.03
N LEU A 191 8.03 -14.37 9.09
CA LEU A 191 6.90 -13.90 8.29
C LEU A 191 6.34 -15.00 7.39
N ARG A 192 5.02 -15.02 7.25
CA ARG A 192 4.27 -16.00 6.45
C ARG A 192 3.48 -15.29 5.36
N ASN A 193 3.21 -15.99 4.28
CA ASN A 193 2.26 -15.51 3.29
C ASN A 193 0.83 -15.71 3.80
N VAL A 194 0.21 -14.65 4.34
CA VAL A 194 -1.17 -14.71 4.85
C VAL A 194 -2.23 -14.87 3.77
N PHE A 195 -1.86 -14.86 2.49
CA PHE A 195 -2.77 -15.16 1.39
C PHE A 195 -2.69 -16.62 0.92
N GLU A 196 -1.76 -17.43 1.46
CA GLU A 196 -1.59 -18.83 1.10
C GLU A 196 -2.52 -19.74 1.90
N GLY A 197 -3.21 -20.66 1.20
CA GLY A 197 -4.12 -21.63 1.83
C GLY A 197 -5.49 -21.08 2.24
N GLU A 198 -5.83 -19.85 1.80
CA GLU A 198 -7.13 -19.21 2.02
C GLU A 198 -8.14 -19.45 0.89
#